data_AF-A0A7W0KW87-F1
#
_entry.id   AF-A0A7W0KW87-F1
#
_cell.length_a   1.000
_cell.length_b   1.000
_cell.length_c   1.000
_cell.angle_alpha   90.00
_cell.angle_beta   90.00
_cell.angle_gamma   90.00
#
_symmetry.space_group_name_H-M   'P 1'
#
loop_
_entity.id
_entity.type
_entity.pdbx_description
1 polymer ?
#
loop_
_entity_poly.entity_id
_entity_poly.type
_entity_poly.pdbx_seq_one_letter_code
_entity_poly.pdbx_strand_id
1 'polypeptide(L)'
;MSRRISATAPKVAAVLAEIRLRSPNARKFVVGYPQVLPDRGLGCWPSLPIGFGDVSYLRARAKELNRMLRTQATNAGVGYIDTYTPSDGRSACASPTHRWVEPLAPANPAAPVHPNGRGMAGIAAVVAGAVQ
;
A
#
# COMPACT_ATOMS: atom_id res chain seq x y z
N MET A 1 4.59 -6.71 -14.29
CA MET A 1 4.96 -6.46 -12.88
C MET A 1 5.07 -7.73 -12.04
N SER A 2 4.25 -8.76 -12.22
CA SER A 2 4.28 -9.99 -11.39
C SER A 2 5.65 -10.60 -11.18
N ARG A 3 6.46 -10.79 -12.25
CA ARG A 3 7.85 -11.30 -12.10
C ARG A 3 8.68 -10.48 -11.11
N ARG A 4 8.53 -9.15 -11.09
CA ARG A 4 9.22 -8.27 -10.13
C ARG A 4 8.67 -8.45 -8.72
N ILE A 5 7.36 -8.59 -8.55
CA ILE A 5 6.73 -8.88 -7.24
C ILE A 5 7.24 -10.22 -6.71
N SER A 6 7.21 -11.27 -7.52
CA SER A 6 7.73 -12.59 -7.16
C SER A 6 9.22 -12.56 -6.82
N ALA A 7 10.03 -11.85 -7.61
CA ALA A 7 11.47 -11.69 -7.34
C ALA A 7 11.77 -10.83 -6.09
N THR A 8 10.80 -10.03 -5.62
CA THR A 8 10.93 -9.22 -4.40
C THR A 8 10.59 -10.03 -3.14
N ALA A 9 9.73 -11.04 -3.24
CA ALA A 9 9.33 -11.90 -2.12
C ALA A 9 10.52 -12.47 -1.31
N PRO A 10 11.55 -13.11 -1.91
CA PRO A 10 12.69 -13.61 -1.14
C PRO A 10 13.50 -12.48 -0.46
N LYS A 11 13.51 -11.27 -1.02
CA LYS A 11 14.18 -10.11 -0.40
C LYS A 11 13.44 -9.63 0.84
N VAL A 12 12.10 -9.59 0.80
CA VAL A 12 11.27 -9.29 1.98
C VAL A 12 11.47 -10.35 3.06
N ALA A 13 11.49 -11.64 2.67
CA ALA A 13 11.77 -12.73 3.61
C ALA A 13 13.13 -12.57 4.30
N ALA A 14 14.18 -12.23 3.55
CA ALA A 14 15.51 -11.99 4.10
C ALA A 14 15.54 -10.84 5.12
N VAL A 15 14.87 -9.72 4.83
CA VAL A 15 14.74 -8.60 5.78
C VAL A 15 14.02 -9.03 7.05
N LEU A 16 12.92 -9.78 6.94
CA LEU A 16 12.18 -10.26 8.10
C LEU A 16 13.00 -11.25 8.95
N ALA A 17 13.79 -12.11 8.32
CA ALA A 17 14.71 -13.01 9.01
C ALA A 17 15.78 -12.24 9.82
N GLU A 18 16.39 -11.21 9.23
CA GLU A 18 17.36 -10.35 9.91
C GLU A 18 16.74 -9.58 11.09
N ILE A 19 15.53 -9.06 10.95
CA ILE A 19 14.80 -8.39 12.04
C ILE A 19 14.51 -9.38 13.18
N ARG A 20 14.14 -10.63 12.86
CA ARG A 20 13.92 -11.69 13.87
C ARG A 20 15.20 -12.01 14.64
N LEU A 21 16.33 -12.11 13.95
CA LEU A 21 17.64 -12.37 14.57
C LEU A 21 18.06 -11.22 15.50
N ARG A 22 17.94 -9.97 15.03
CA ARG A 22 18.43 -8.78 15.74
C ARG A 22 17.48 -8.29 16.85
N SER A 23 16.22 -8.67 16.80
CA SER A 23 15.20 -8.23 17.75
C SER A 23 14.28 -9.38 18.17
N PRO A 24 14.81 -10.43 18.83
CA PRO A 24 14.05 -11.66 19.10
C PRO A 24 12.74 -11.38 19.86
N ASN A 25 12.77 -10.46 20.82
CA ASN A 25 11.65 -10.15 21.72
C ASN A 25 10.66 -9.09 21.17
N ALA A 26 10.92 -8.49 20.00
CA ALA A 26 10.04 -7.46 19.44
C ALA A 26 8.75 -8.05 18.85
N ARG A 27 7.62 -7.35 19.05
CA ARG A 27 6.42 -7.48 18.19
C ARG A 27 6.75 -6.88 16.83
N LYS A 28 6.53 -7.63 15.76
CA LYS A 28 6.95 -7.28 14.39
C LYS A 28 5.75 -7.26 13.47
N PHE A 29 5.72 -6.28 12.57
CA PHE A 29 4.61 -6.09 11.64
C PHE A 29 5.13 -5.67 10.27
N VAL A 30 4.43 -6.10 9.22
CA VAL A 30 4.56 -5.60 7.86
C VAL A 30 3.33 -4.75 7.54
N VAL A 31 3.54 -3.48 7.19
CA VAL A 31 2.47 -2.58 6.79
C VAL A 31 2.27 -2.68 5.27
N GLY A 32 1.03 -2.93 4.85
CA GLY A 32 0.65 -2.94 3.43
C GLY A 32 0.59 -1.54 2.80
N TYR A 33 0.33 -1.49 1.51
CA TYR A 33 0.10 -0.26 0.75
C TYR A 33 -1.39 0.09 0.63
N PRO A 34 -1.76 1.38 0.68
CA PRO A 34 -3.14 1.84 0.43
C PRO A 34 -3.51 1.71 -1.06
N GLN A 35 -4.78 1.96 -1.37
CA GLN A 35 -5.30 2.11 -2.72
C GLN A 35 -4.70 3.35 -3.39
N VAL A 36 -3.93 3.16 -4.47
CA VAL A 36 -3.55 4.24 -5.38
C VAL A 36 -4.65 4.51 -6.40
N LEU A 37 -5.22 3.44 -6.96
CA LEU A 37 -6.35 3.44 -7.87
C LEU A 37 -7.59 2.94 -7.14
N PRO A 38 -8.80 3.44 -7.47
CA PRO A 38 -10.04 3.00 -6.83
C PRO A 38 -10.28 1.53 -7.15
N ASP A 39 -10.92 0.78 -6.25
CA ASP A 39 -11.12 -0.67 -6.43
C ASP A 39 -12.06 -1.05 -7.58
N ARG A 40 -12.83 -0.07 -8.07
CA ARG A 40 -13.75 -0.16 -9.20
C ARG A 40 -13.63 1.07 -10.11
N GLY A 41 -14.14 0.96 -11.33
CA GLY A 41 -14.14 2.04 -12.32
C GLY A 41 -12.84 2.18 -13.12
N LEU A 42 -12.79 3.24 -13.93
CA LEU A 42 -11.81 3.47 -15.00
C LEU A 42 -10.65 4.40 -14.61
N GLY A 43 -10.49 4.73 -13.32
CA GLY A 43 -9.48 5.70 -12.87
C GLY A 43 -9.97 7.14 -12.99
N CYS A 44 -9.04 8.09 -13.17
CA CYS A 44 -9.32 9.53 -13.08
C CYS A 44 -8.47 10.34 -14.05
N TRP A 45 -8.42 9.92 -15.31
CA TRP A 45 -7.86 10.73 -16.39
C TRP A 45 -8.53 12.13 -16.40
N PRO A 46 -7.78 13.24 -16.53
CA PRO A 46 -6.35 13.34 -16.79
C PRO A 46 -5.47 13.43 -15.53
N SER A 47 -6.04 13.50 -14.33
CA SER A 47 -5.28 13.74 -13.09
C SER A 47 -4.25 12.64 -12.78
N LEU A 48 -4.64 11.37 -12.99
CA LEU A 48 -3.72 10.24 -13.01
C LEU A 48 -3.79 9.62 -14.41
N PRO A 49 -2.88 10.03 -15.31
CA PRO A 49 -2.98 9.73 -16.72
C PRO A 49 -2.58 8.29 -17.05
N ILE A 50 -3.43 7.34 -16.67
CA ILE A 50 -3.30 5.91 -16.94
C ILE A 50 -4.38 5.51 -17.96
N GLY A 51 -4.01 4.72 -18.97
CA GLY A 51 -4.97 4.20 -19.94
C GLY A 51 -6.06 3.37 -19.26
N PHE A 52 -7.32 3.48 -19.71
CA PHE A 52 -8.46 2.83 -19.05
C PHE A 52 -8.27 1.30 -18.90
N GLY A 53 -7.66 0.64 -19.89
CA GLY A 53 -7.32 -0.78 -19.83
C GLY A 53 -6.22 -1.12 -18.80
N ASP A 54 -5.31 -0.19 -18.53
CA ASP A 54 -4.20 -0.37 -17.59
C ASP A 54 -4.61 -0.18 -16.13
N VAL A 55 -5.72 0.52 -15.87
CA VAL A 55 -6.21 0.75 -14.50
C VAL A 55 -6.54 -0.57 -13.80
N SER A 56 -7.25 -1.48 -14.48
CA SER A 56 -7.58 -2.79 -13.91
C SER A 56 -6.33 -3.64 -13.70
N TYR A 57 -5.38 -3.59 -14.63
CA TYR A 57 -4.08 -4.24 -14.52
C TYR A 57 -3.31 -3.73 -13.28
N LEU A 58 -3.09 -2.42 -13.16
CA LEU A 58 -2.30 -1.84 -12.07
C LEU A 58 -2.97 -2.05 -10.70
N ARG A 59 -4.31 -1.96 -10.62
CA ARG A 59 -5.08 -2.35 -9.43
C ARG A 59 -4.79 -3.81 -9.03
N ALA A 60 -4.85 -4.73 -9.99
CA ALA A 60 -4.55 -6.14 -9.74
C ALA A 60 -3.10 -6.34 -9.25
N ARG A 61 -2.13 -5.58 -9.77
CA ARG A 61 -0.72 -5.63 -9.33
C ARG A 61 -0.50 -5.02 -7.95
N ALA A 62 -1.23 -3.97 -7.59
CA ALA A 62 -1.21 -3.45 -6.21
C ALA A 62 -1.75 -4.49 -5.22
N LYS A 63 -2.86 -5.17 -5.56
CA LYS A 63 -3.40 -6.28 -4.75
C LYS A 63 -2.44 -7.46 -4.67
N GLU A 64 -1.79 -7.82 -5.77
CA GLU A 64 -0.78 -8.88 -5.82
C GLU A 64 0.42 -8.55 -4.91
N LEU A 65 0.90 -7.30 -4.91
CA LEU A 65 1.97 -6.83 -4.04
C LEU A 65 1.59 -6.96 -2.57
N ASN A 66 0.41 -6.46 -2.18
CA ASN A 66 -0.07 -6.58 -0.80
C ASN A 66 -0.28 -8.03 -0.36
N ARG A 67 -0.76 -8.89 -1.27
CA ARG A 67 -0.87 -10.34 -1.01
C ARG A 67 0.51 -10.96 -0.76
N MET A 68 1.51 -10.62 -1.58
CA MET A 68 2.88 -11.09 -1.39
C MET A 68 3.41 -10.66 -0.02
N LEU A 69 3.24 -9.39 0.36
CA LEU A 69 3.66 -8.88 1.68
C LEU A 69 2.98 -9.63 2.83
N ARG A 70 1.66 -9.86 2.73
CA ARG A 70 0.91 -10.66 3.70
C ARG A 70 1.46 -12.09 3.81
N THR A 71 1.70 -12.76 2.68
CA THR A 71 2.27 -14.12 2.66
C THR A 71 3.64 -14.16 3.33
N GLN A 72 4.54 -13.20 3.03
CA GLN A 72 5.86 -13.17 3.66
C GLN A 72 5.77 -12.88 5.17
N ALA A 73 4.87 -12.01 5.59
CA ALA A 73 4.61 -11.76 7.01
C ALA A 73 4.13 -13.04 7.73
N THR A 74 3.15 -13.75 7.16
CA THR A 74 2.65 -15.03 7.69
C THR A 74 3.76 -16.06 7.79
N ASN A 75 4.56 -16.24 6.73
CA ASN A 75 5.67 -17.21 6.71
C ASN A 75 6.75 -16.89 7.76
N ALA A 76 6.99 -15.60 8.02
CA ALA A 76 7.92 -15.16 9.05
C ALA A 76 7.32 -15.15 10.46
N GLY A 77 6.04 -15.50 10.64
CA GLY A 77 5.34 -15.45 11.92
C GLY A 77 5.25 -14.04 12.51
N VAL A 78 5.10 -13.02 11.66
CA VAL A 78 4.92 -11.61 12.07
C VAL A 78 3.56 -11.09 11.60
N GLY A 79 3.07 -10.01 12.21
CA GLY A 79 1.78 -9.44 11.85
C GLY A 79 1.78 -8.78 10.47
N TYR A 80 0.63 -8.76 9.80
CA TYR A 80 0.40 -7.92 8.61
C TYR A 80 -0.69 -6.91 8.91
N ILE A 81 -0.39 -5.63 8.66
CA ILE A 81 -1.33 -4.51 8.87
C ILE A 81 -1.87 -4.07 7.51
N ASP A 82 -3.18 -4.24 7.31
CA ASP A 82 -3.85 -3.88 6.07
C ASP A 82 -4.21 -2.40 6.02
N THR A 83 -3.57 -1.65 5.13
CA THR A 83 -3.91 -0.25 4.83
C THR A 83 -4.72 -0.11 3.53
N TYR A 84 -4.89 -1.18 2.75
CA TYR A 84 -5.62 -1.17 1.49
C TYR A 84 -7.12 -1.04 1.72
N THR A 85 -7.69 -1.90 2.56
CA THR A 85 -9.14 -1.90 2.84
C THR A 85 -9.60 -0.59 3.50
N PRO A 86 -8.92 -0.04 4.53
CA PRO A 86 -9.31 1.24 5.12
C PRO A 86 -9.21 2.45 4.18
N SER A 87 -8.43 2.33 3.11
CA SER A 87 -8.26 3.39 2.10
C SER A 87 -9.29 3.34 0.96
N ASP A 88 -10.29 2.46 1.03
CA ASP A 88 -11.35 2.42 0.02
C ASP A 88 -12.05 3.77 -0.14
N GLY A 89 -12.32 4.15 -1.39
CA GLY A 89 -12.85 5.48 -1.72
C GLY A 89 -11.89 6.65 -1.52
N ARG A 90 -10.64 6.41 -1.07
CA ARG A 90 -9.64 7.45 -0.76
C ARG A 90 -8.39 7.38 -1.65
N SER A 91 -8.49 6.69 -2.78
CA SER A 91 -7.45 6.62 -3.82
C SER A 91 -7.11 8.00 -4.40
N ALA A 92 -6.10 8.07 -5.30
CA ALA A 92 -5.74 9.28 -6.01
C ALA A 92 -6.88 9.89 -6.85
N CYS A 93 -7.90 9.10 -7.15
CA CYS A 93 -9.07 9.51 -7.91
C CYS A 93 -10.20 10.14 -7.08
N ALA A 94 -10.09 10.15 -5.74
CA ALA A 94 -11.05 10.84 -4.88
C ALA A 94 -10.81 12.36 -4.91
N SER A 95 -11.74 13.17 -4.37
CA SER A 95 -11.56 14.62 -4.30
C SER A 95 -10.30 15.00 -3.49
N PRO A 96 -9.64 16.14 -3.79
CA PRO A 96 -8.45 16.60 -3.04
C PRO A 96 -8.68 16.73 -1.53
N THR A 97 -9.91 17.00 -1.11
CA THR A 97 -10.28 17.14 0.31
C THR A 97 -10.47 15.80 1.02
N HIS A 98 -10.63 14.70 0.29
CA HIS A 98 -10.93 13.36 0.84
C HIS A 98 -9.81 12.33 0.62
N ARG A 99 -9.10 12.41 -0.52
CA ARG A 99 -8.08 11.43 -0.92
C ARG A 99 -6.97 11.28 0.13
N TRP A 100 -6.47 10.06 0.24
CA TRP A 100 -5.28 9.73 1.02
C TRP A 100 -4.03 9.79 0.17
N VAL A 101 -4.09 9.37 -1.10
CA VAL A 101 -2.96 9.35 -2.05
C VAL A 101 -3.11 10.49 -3.05
N GLU A 102 -2.04 11.19 -3.38
CA GLU A 102 -2.06 12.24 -4.41
C GLU A 102 -1.83 11.68 -5.82
N PRO A 103 -2.40 12.30 -6.87
CA PRO A 103 -2.12 11.94 -8.27
C PRO A 103 -0.73 12.44 -8.71
N LEU A 104 -0.44 12.44 -10.02
CA LEU A 104 0.89 12.85 -10.53
C LEU A 104 1.22 14.32 -10.24
N ALA A 105 0.22 15.19 -10.29
CA ALA A 105 0.30 16.59 -9.88
C ALA A 105 -0.44 16.75 -8.54
N PRO A 106 0.27 16.73 -7.41
CA PRO A 106 -0.35 16.81 -6.08
C PRO A 106 -1.08 18.14 -5.88
N ALA A 107 -2.26 18.08 -5.27
CA ALA A 107 -2.99 19.26 -4.79
C ALA A 107 -2.72 19.55 -3.30
N ASN A 108 -2.14 18.58 -2.59
CA ASN A 108 -1.68 18.69 -1.21
C ASN A 108 -0.18 18.33 -1.14
N PRO A 109 0.57 18.78 -0.11
CA PRO A 109 1.97 18.40 0.07
C PRO A 109 2.15 16.88 0.17
N ALA A 110 2.72 16.29 -0.88
CA ALA A 110 3.12 14.89 -0.98
C ALA A 110 4.02 14.72 -2.20
N ALA A 111 4.80 13.64 -2.25
CA ALA A 111 5.38 13.19 -3.51
C ALA A 111 4.26 12.65 -4.43
N PRO A 112 4.41 12.73 -5.76
CA PRO A 112 3.47 12.13 -6.70
C PRO A 112 3.16 10.66 -6.35
N VAL A 113 1.89 10.26 -6.37
CA VAL A 113 1.45 8.87 -6.09
C VAL A 113 1.72 8.40 -4.64
N HIS A 114 2.00 9.31 -3.71
CA HIS A 114 2.20 8.99 -2.30
C HIS A 114 1.08 9.52 -1.40
N PRO A 115 0.93 8.98 -0.17
CA PRO A 115 0.00 9.52 0.80
C PRO A 115 0.30 11.00 1.14
N ASN A 116 -0.73 11.83 1.19
CA ASN A 116 -0.67 13.18 1.77
C ASN A 116 -0.79 13.12 3.30
N GLY A 117 -0.79 14.27 3.97
CA GLY A 117 -0.94 14.35 5.43
C GLY A 117 -2.18 13.63 5.98
N ARG A 118 -3.32 13.68 5.25
CA ARG A 118 -4.54 12.96 5.64
C ARG A 118 -4.38 11.45 5.46
N GLY A 119 -3.73 11.03 4.37
CA GLY A 119 -3.39 9.62 4.14
C GLY A 119 -2.47 9.07 5.21
N MET A 120 -1.41 9.81 5.57
CA MET A 120 -0.49 9.42 6.63
C MET A 120 -1.18 9.35 7.99
N ALA A 121 -2.07 10.29 8.32
CA ALA A 121 -2.86 10.23 9.55
C ALA A 121 -3.80 9.02 9.59
N GLY A 122 -4.46 8.69 8.47
CA GLY A 122 -5.30 7.52 8.34
C GLY A 122 -4.53 6.20 8.49
N ILE A 123 -3.38 6.08 7.82
CA ILE A 123 -2.48 4.93 7.97
C ILE A 123 -1.96 4.82 9.41
N ALA A 124 -1.59 5.94 10.04
CA ALA A 124 -1.15 5.96 11.42
C ALA A 124 -2.23 5.44 12.38
N ALA A 125 -3.50 5.82 12.19
CA ALA A 125 -4.60 5.29 12.99
C ALA A 125 -4.78 3.77 12.83
N VAL A 126 -4.68 3.26 11.60
CA VAL A 126 -4.73 1.82 11.31
C VAL A 126 -3.57 1.07 11.98
N VAL A 127 -2.35 1.60 11.87
CA VAL A 127 -1.16 1.00 12.49
C VAL A 127 -1.28 1.02 14.01
N ALA A 128 -1.61 2.18 14.60
CA ALA A 128 -1.77 2.33 16.04
C ALA A 128 -2.79 1.32 16.62
N GLY A 129 -3.94 1.16 15.97
CA GLY A 129 -4.96 0.19 16.40
C GLY A 129 -4.51 -1.28 16.31
N ALA A 130 -3.52 -1.60 15.49
CA ALA A 130 -3.00 -2.97 15.34
C ALA A 130 -1.82 -3.30 16.26
N VAL A 131 -1.12 -2.28 16.77
CA VAL A 131 0.12 -2.46 17.56
C VAL A 131 -0.02 -2.09 19.03
N GLN A 132 -1.14 -1.47 19.42
CA GLN A 132 -1.48 -1.29 20.83
C GLN A 132 -1.71 -2.63 21.54
#